data_AF-A0A1F8XQF4-F1
#
_entry.id   AF-A0A1F8XQF4-F1
#
_cell.length_a   1.000
_cell.length_b   1.000
_cell.length_c   1.000
_cell.angle_alpha   90.00
_cell.angle_beta   90.00
_cell.angle_gamma   90.00
#
_symmetry.space_group_name_H-M   'P 1'
#
loop_
_entity.id
_entity.type
_entity.pdbx_description
1 polymer ?
#
loop_
_entity_poly.entity_id
_entity_poly.type
_entity_poly.pdbx_seq_one_letter_code
_entity_poly.pdbx_strand_id
1 'polypeptide(L)'
;MIEQLEDPHWRNRSEAFYALLALAGPGLDSRSALTSLLKSAPEKSDEIKLALIKLLERENAFLEEYAKDYRITNVPLGEESGEYYADLIAAVSSLKDIRSLDALLGAIRTGTMVTDALAEFGLAAVDPVIQKLNNREERLPAVITLGQMLEPRNYPKVSDPASREKIKKALINATSDQSDSVRLLAIEGLAKLGDADVIPFIENAAINDPYDQSEFIRGLGGKPDKKNFYPVRERAKELLEKLKKK
;
A
#
# COMPACT_ATOMS: atom_id res chain seq x y z
N MET A 1 -9.68 -21.12 -20.99
CA MET A 1 -10.02 -20.46 -19.70
C MET A 1 -8.95 -19.44 -19.33
N ILE A 2 -7.67 -19.81 -19.20
CA ILE A 2 -6.59 -18.82 -18.99
C ILE A 2 -6.53 -17.79 -20.14
N GLU A 3 -6.70 -18.22 -21.39
CA GLU A 3 -6.76 -17.31 -22.55
C GLU A 3 -7.88 -16.25 -22.45
N GLN A 4 -9.00 -16.56 -21.78
CA GLN A 4 -10.11 -15.60 -21.60
C GLN A 4 -9.78 -14.49 -20.60
N LEU A 5 -8.73 -14.66 -19.78
CA LEU A 5 -8.20 -13.58 -18.94
C LEU A 5 -7.54 -12.48 -19.79
N GLU A 6 -7.33 -12.70 -21.08
CA GLU A 6 -6.79 -11.70 -22.01
C GLU A 6 -7.87 -10.99 -22.84
N ASP A 7 -9.16 -11.23 -22.56
CA ASP A 7 -10.26 -10.63 -23.30
C ASP A 7 -10.25 -9.09 -23.23
N PRO A 8 -10.59 -8.37 -24.32
CA PRO A 8 -10.65 -6.91 -24.32
C PRO A 8 -11.63 -6.33 -23.29
N HIS A 9 -12.75 -7.01 -23.01
CA HIS A 9 -13.76 -6.55 -22.07
C HIS A 9 -13.51 -7.07 -20.65
N TRP A 10 -13.48 -6.16 -19.67
CA TRP A 10 -13.20 -6.50 -18.27
C TRP A 10 -14.20 -7.49 -17.67
N ARG A 11 -15.48 -7.45 -18.09
CA ARG A 11 -16.50 -8.40 -17.63
C ARG A 11 -16.16 -9.84 -18.02
N ASN A 12 -15.73 -10.06 -19.25
CA ASN A 12 -15.33 -11.39 -19.72
C ASN A 12 -14.11 -11.90 -18.94
N ARG A 13 -13.16 -11.01 -18.61
CA ARG A 13 -12.01 -11.35 -17.75
C ARG A 13 -12.43 -11.65 -16.31
N SER A 14 -13.40 -10.92 -15.78
CA SER A 14 -13.97 -11.16 -14.46
C SER A 14 -14.65 -12.52 -14.37
N GLU A 15 -15.51 -12.85 -15.35
CA GLU A 15 -16.13 -14.16 -15.46
C GLU A 15 -15.09 -15.29 -15.56
N ALA A 16 -14.04 -15.10 -16.38
CA ALA A 16 -12.96 -16.07 -16.53
C ALA A 16 -12.14 -16.24 -15.24
N PHE A 17 -11.90 -15.17 -14.48
CA PHE A 17 -11.24 -15.21 -13.19
C PHE A 17 -12.05 -16.03 -12.17
N TYR A 18 -13.35 -15.74 -12.02
CA TYR A 18 -14.19 -16.50 -11.09
C TYR A 18 -14.41 -17.95 -11.55
N ALA A 19 -14.51 -18.20 -12.85
CA ALA A 19 -14.58 -19.57 -13.38
C ALA A 19 -13.30 -20.38 -13.08
N LEU A 20 -12.12 -19.74 -13.16
CA LEU A 20 -10.86 -20.34 -12.78
C LEU A 20 -10.84 -20.70 -11.28
N LEU A 21 -11.26 -19.78 -10.42
CA LEU A 21 -11.31 -20.01 -8.97
C LEU A 21 -12.35 -21.08 -8.58
N ALA A 22 -13.48 -21.14 -9.29
CA ALA A 22 -14.52 -22.15 -9.05
C ALA A 22 -14.04 -23.59 -9.25
N LEU A 23 -12.94 -23.82 -9.99
CA LEU A 23 -12.31 -25.14 -10.09
C LEU A 23 -11.80 -25.68 -8.74
N ALA A 24 -11.59 -24.81 -7.75
CA ALA A 24 -11.22 -25.21 -6.39
C ALA A 24 -12.40 -25.78 -5.58
N GLY A 25 -13.64 -25.62 -6.07
CA GLY A 25 -14.87 -25.97 -5.37
C GLY A 25 -15.69 -24.74 -4.95
N PRO A 26 -16.97 -24.95 -4.57
CA PRO A 26 -17.89 -23.86 -4.27
C PRO A 26 -17.63 -23.23 -2.89
N GLY A 27 -17.97 -21.94 -2.75
CA GLY A 27 -18.08 -21.25 -1.46
C GLY A 27 -16.77 -20.80 -0.81
N LEU A 28 -15.65 -20.85 -1.53
CA LEU A 28 -14.36 -20.34 -1.06
C LEU A 28 -14.19 -18.87 -1.45
N ASP A 29 -13.62 -18.06 -0.55
CA ASP A 29 -13.13 -16.73 -0.92
C ASP A 29 -11.94 -16.83 -1.89
N SER A 30 -11.63 -15.73 -2.58
CA SER A 30 -10.62 -15.70 -3.65
C SER A 30 -9.25 -16.23 -3.24
N ARG A 31 -8.80 -16.00 -2.00
CA ARG A 31 -7.50 -16.47 -1.50
C ARG A 31 -7.53 -17.97 -1.23
N SER A 32 -8.59 -18.43 -0.57
CA SER A 32 -8.78 -19.85 -0.23
C SER A 32 -8.98 -20.69 -1.50
N ALA A 33 -9.76 -20.19 -2.46
CA ALA A 33 -9.97 -20.82 -3.75
C ALA A 33 -8.65 -20.96 -4.51
N LEU A 34 -7.88 -19.87 -4.63
CA LEU A 34 -6.59 -19.92 -5.32
C LEU A 34 -5.61 -20.87 -4.63
N THR A 35 -5.53 -20.85 -3.30
CA THR A 35 -4.67 -21.76 -2.53
C THR A 35 -5.02 -23.23 -2.80
N SER A 36 -6.32 -23.55 -2.80
CA SER A 36 -6.82 -24.90 -3.08
C SER A 36 -6.55 -25.32 -4.53
N LEU A 37 -6.77 -24.41 -5.49
CA LEU A 37 -6.49 -24.63 -6.91
C LEU A 37 -5.02 -24.94 -7.18
N LEU A 38 -4.10 -24.13 -6.64
CA LEU A 38 -2.66 -24.34 -6.82
C LEU A 38 -2.17 -25.63 -6.17
N LYS A 39 -2.85 -26.12 -5.13
CA LYS A 39 -2.58 -27.42 -4.50
C LYS A 39 -3.12 -28.60 -5.30
N SER A 40 -4.28 -28.45 -5.94
CA SER A 40 -4.91 -29.53 -6.71
C SER A 40 -4.32 -29.70 -8.12
N ALA A 41 -3.72 -28.65 -8.68
CA ALA A 41 -3.06 -28.66 -9.99
C ALA A 41 -1.62 -28.10 -9.93
N PRO A 42 -0.68 -28.77 -9.22
CA PRO A 42 0.68 -28.27 -9.05
C PRO A 42 1.43 -28.08 -10.37
N GLU A 43 1.15 -28.90 -11.38
CA GLU A 43 1.76 -28.82 -12.72
C GLU A 43 1.34 -27.58 -13.52
N LYS A 44 0.19 -26.98 -13.19
CA LYS A 44 -0.30 -25.72 -13.78
C LYS A 44 -0.09 -24.51 -12.89
N SER A 45 0.50 -24.70 -11.70
CA SER A 45 0.61 -23.68 -10.66
C SER A 45 1.34 -22.43 -11.16
N ASP A 46 2.45 -22.59 -11.88
CA ASP A 46 3.22 -21.45 -12.38
C ASP A 46 2.48 -20.67 -13.47
N GLU A 47 1.84 -21.39 -14.40
CA GLU A 47 1.02 -20.81 -15.46
C GLU A 47 -0.14 -19.98 -14.89
N ILE A 48 -0.85 -20.53 -13.90
CA ILE A 48 -1.96 -19.85 -13.22
C ILE A 48 -1.48 -18.60 -12.50
N LYS A 49 -0.36 -18.66 -11.77
CA LYS A 49 0.21 -17.50 -11.09
C LYS A 49 0.55 -16.39 -12.06
N LEU A 50 1.26 -16.71 -13.14
CA LEU A 50 1.64 -15.75 -14.17
C LEU A 50 0.42 -15.13 -14.86
N ALA A 51 -0.62 -15.92 -15.13
CA ALA A 51 -1.85 -15.43 -15.72
C ALA A 51 -2.58 -14.43 -14.81
N LEU A 52 -2.67 -14.71 -13.51
CA LEU A 52 -3.30 -13.81 -12.54
C LEU A 52 -2.50 -12.51 -12.33
N ILE A 53 -1.17 -12.59 -12.33
CA ILE A 53 -0.30 -11.41 -12.25
C ILE A 53 -0.52 -10.51 -13.46
N LYS A 54 -0.46 -11.07 -14.68
CA LYS A 54 -0.72 -10.34 -15.92
C LYS A 54 -2.13 -9.76 -15.98
N LEU A 55 -3.11 -10.47 -15.43
CA LEU A 55 -4.47 -9.97 -15.33
C LEU A 55 -4.54 -8.73 -14.45
N LEU A 56 -3.88 -8.72 -13.29
CA LEU A 56 -3.85 -7.54 -12.41
C LEU A 56 -3.14 -6.35 -13.09
N GLU A 57 -2.04 -6.59 -13.81
CA GLU A 57 -1.38 -5.55 -14.60
C GLU A 57 -2.34 -4.93 -15.63
N ARG A 58 -3.14 -5.77 -16.29
CA ARG A 58 -4.15 -5.35 -17.26
C ARG A 58 -5.27 -4.55 -16.61
N GLU A 59 -5.78 -4.97 -15.46
CA GLU A 59 -6.81 -4.21 -14.75
C GLU A 59 -6.30 -2.86 -14.24
N ASN A 60 -5.04 -2.79 -13.79
CA ASN A 60 -4.41 -1.52 -13.42
C ASN A 60 -4.37 -0.55 -14.61
N ALA A 61 -3.95 -1.03 -15.78
CA ALA A 61 -3.89 -0.22 -16.99
C ALA A 61 -5.28 0.25 -17.44
N PHE A 62 -6.27 -0.65 -17.41
CA PHE A 62 -7.66 -0.34 -17.73
C PHE A 62 -8.23 0.73 -16.78
N LEU A 63 -8.01 0.60 -15.47
CA LEU A 63 -8.52 1.57 -14.48
C LEU A 63 -7.84 2.94 -14.62
N GLU A 64 -6.55 2.99 -14.95
CA GLU A 64 -5.84 4.24 -15.21
C GLU A 64 -6.38 4.95 -16.47
N GLU A 65 -6.67 4.21 -17.53
CA GLU A 65 -7.30 4.73 -18.74
C GLU A 65 -8.74 5.20 -18.44
N TYR A 66 -9.51 4.35 -17.76
CA TYR A 66 -10.87 4.67 -17.37
C TYR A 66 -10.96 5.90 -16.47
N ALA A 67 -10.01 6.10 -15.54
CA ALA A 67 -9.99 7.28 -14.68
C ALA A 67 -9.84 8.59 -15.48
N LYS A 68 -9.15 8.55 -16.63
CA LYS A 68 -9.04 9.70 -17.55
C LYS A 68 -10.38 9.97 -18.23
N ASP A 69 -11.05 8.92 -18.70
CA ASP A 69 -12.36 9.01 -19.34
C ASP A 69 -13.47 9.40 -18.37
N TYR A 70 -13.45 8.90 -17.13
CA TYR A 70 -14.43 9.22 -16.09
C TYR A 70 -14.43 10.70 -15.75
N ARG A 71 -13.25 11.34 -15.71
CA ARG A 71 -13.14 12.81 -15.51
C ARG A 71 -13.87 13.61 -16.59
N ILE A 72 -14.14 13.00 -17.75
CA ILE A 72 -14.87 13.59 -18.87
C ILE A 72 -16.34 13.15 -18.87
N THR A 73 -16.59 11.85 -18.68
CA THR A 73 -17.90 11.22 -18.91
C THR A 73 -18.78 11.16 -17.65
N ASN A 74 -18.18 11.17 -16.46
CA ASN A 74 -18.85 11.00 -15.16
C ASN A 74 -19.72 9.74 -15.03
N VAL A 75 -19.43 8.69 -15.81
CA VAL A 75 -20.11 7.38 -15.71
C VAL A 75 -19.26 6.45 -14.84
N PRO A 76 -19.77 5.83 -13.76
CA PRO A 76 -19.01 4.88 -12.93
C PRO A 76 -19.01 3.43 -13.48
N LEU A 77 -18.00 2.62 -13.14
CA LEU A 77 -17.89 1.20 -13.56
C LEU A 77 -18.91 0.26 -12.88
N GLY A 78 -19.59 0.72 -11.83
CA GLY A 78 -20.47 -0.09 -10.98
C GLY A 78 -19.71 -0.84 -9.87
N GLU A 79 -20.45 -1.33 -8.87
CA GLU A 79 -19.88 -2.02 -7.69
C GLU A 79 -19.18 -3.33 -8.04
N GLU A 80 -19.75 -4.10 -8.99
CA GLU A 80 -19.21 -5.37 -9.49
C GLU A 80 -17.73 -5.26 -9.93
N SER A 81 -17.37 -4.16 -10.61
CA SER A 81 -15.99 -3.94 -11.04
C SER A 81 -15.04 -3.75 -9.85
N GLY A 82 -15.51 -3.06 -8.80
CA GLY A 82 -14.73 -2.85 -7.58
C GLY A 82 -14.52 -4.13 -6.78
N GLU A 83 -15.56 -4.95 -6.64
CA GLU A 83 -15.50 -6.26 -5.98
C GLU A 83 -14.54 -7.20 -6.72
N TYR A 84 -14.70 -7.32 -8.04
CA TYR A 84 -13.80 -8.10 -8.89
C TYR A 84 -12.33 -7.69 -8.73
N TYR A 85 -12.05 -6.39 -8.81
CA TYR A 85 -10.68 -5.89 -8.70
C TYR A 85 -10.09 -6.14 -7.31
N ALA A 86 -10.87 -5.98 -6.24
CA ALA A 86 -10.44 -6.29 -4.88
C ALA A 86 -10.14 -7.78 -4.68
N ASP A 87 -10.97 -8.67 -5.24
CA ASP A 87 -10.75 -10.12 -5.21
C ASP A 87 -9.50 -10.54 -5.96
N LEU A 88 -9.26 -9.96 -7.14
CA LEU A 88 -8.06 -10.19 -7.93
C LEU A 88 -6.80 -9.73 -7.17
N ILE A 89 -6.84 -8.55 -6.55
CA ILE A 89 -5.75 -8.07 -5.69
C ILE A 89 -5.51 -9.03 -4.53
N ALA A 90 -6.58 -9.54 -3.89
CA ALA A 90 -6.48 -10.49 -2.80
C ALA A 90 -5.84 -11.80 -3.23
N ALA A 91 -6.24 -12.33 -4.38
CA ALA A 91 -5.64 -13.48 -5.03
C ALA A 91 -4.14 -13.26 -5.29
N VAL A 92 -3.77 -12.21 -6.02
CA VAL A 92 -2.36 -11.94 -6.39
C VAL A 92 -1.49 -11.65 -5.16
N SER A 93 -1.97 -10.88 -4.18
CA SER A 93 -1.25 -10.61 -2.93
C SER A 93 -0.98 -11.89 -2.12
N SER A 94 -1.88 -12.88 -2.21
CA SER A 94 -1.72 -14.16 -1.51
C SER A 94 -0.67 -15.08 -2.15
N LEU A 95 -0.29 -14.82 -3.41
CA LEU A 95 0.72 -15.62 -4.12
C LEU A 95 2.11 -15.52 -3.48
N LYS A 96 2.42 -14.37 -2.86
CA LYS A 96 3.74 -14.02 -2.34
C LYS A 96 4.84 -14.21 -3.39
N ASP A 97 4.50 -13.97 -4.65
CA ASP A 97 5.35 -14.17 -5.81
C ASP A 97 5.99 -12.85 -6.21
N ILE A 98 7.32 -12.77 -6.21
CA ILE A 98 8.03 -11.51 -6.52
C ILE A 98 7.75 -11.01 -7.94
N ARG A 99 7.34 -11.88 -8.87
CA ARG A 99 6.94 -11.48 -10.22
C ARG A 99 5.68 -10.60 -10.23
N SER A 100 4.94 -10.56 -9.12
CA SER A 100 3.77 -9.68 -8.95
C SER A 100 4.11 -8.26 -8.48
N LEU A 101 5.40 -7.94 -8.28
CA LEU A 101 5.84 -6.65 -7.77
C LEU A 101 5.24 -5.47 -8.54
N ASP A 102 5.36 -5.46 -9.86
CA ASP A 102 4.87 -4.36 -10.71
C ASP A 102 3.33 -4.29 -10.73
N ALA A 103 2.66 -5.45 -10.79
CA ALA A 103 1.21 -5.56 -10.69
C ALA A 103 0.68 -4.98 -9.36
N LEU A 104 1.33 -5.29 -8.24
CA LEU A 104 0.96 -4.77 -6.92
C LEU A 104 1.33 -3.29 -6.75
N LEU A 105 2.44 -2.83 -7.35
CA LEU A 105 2.77 -1.40 -7.37
C LEU A 105 1.73 -0.57 -8.14
N GLY A 106 1.14 -1.11 -9.21
CA GLY A 106 0.03 -0.47 -9.92
C GLY A 106 -1.25 -0.37 -9.06
N ALA A 107 -1.42 -1.30 -8.12
CA ALA A 107 -2.55 -1.35 -7.19
C ALA A 107 -2.25 -0.70 -5.82
N ILE A 108 -1.12 0.00 -5.65
CA ILE A 108 -0.62 0.48 -4.33
C ILE A 108 -1.62 1.36 -3.57
N ARG A 109 -2.55 2.00 -4.27
CA ARG A 109 -3.56 2.90 -3.70
C ARG A 109 -4.79 2.19 -3.12
N THR A 110 -4.90 0.88 -3.31
CA THR A 110 -6.10 0.12 -2.93
C THR A 110 -6.16 -0.26 -1.45
N GLY A 111 -5.06 -0.11 -0.71
CA GLY A 111 -5.06 -0.21 0.75
C GLY A 111 -3.97 -1.12 1.30
N THR A 112 -4.10 -1.45 2.58
CA THR A 112 -3.04 -2.06 3.39
C THR A 112 -2.66 -3.48 2.95
N MET A 113 -3.55 -4.18 2.26
CA MET A 113 -3.26 -5.51 1.72
C MET A 113 -2.11 -5.48 0.72
N VAL A 114 -2.14 -4.50 -0.19
CA VAL A 114 -1.10 -4.31 -1.20
C VAL A 114 0.17 -3.79 -0.55
N THR A 115 0.07 -2.80 0.34
CA THR A 115 1.26 -2.25 0.99
C THR A 115 1.98 -3.29 1.86
N ASP A 116 1.23 -4.18 2.54
CA ASP A 116 1.78 -5.32 3.30
C ASP A 116 2.50 -6.30 2.36
N ALA A 117 1.87 -6.69 1.24
CA ALA A 117 2.47 -7.59 0.27
C ALA A 117 3.78 -7.01 -0.32
N LEU A 118 3.78 -5.72 -0.66
CA LEU A 118 4.97 -5.01 -1.13
C LEU A 118 6.07 -4.95 -0.07
N ALA A 119 5.72 -4.65 1.20
CA ALA A 119 6.70 -4.64 2.29
C ALA A 119 7.32 -6.03 2.53
N GLU A 120 6.55 -7.09 2.29
CA GLU A 120 7.02 -8.46 2.43
C GLU A 120 8.03 -8.89 1.36
N PHE A 121 8.11 -8.20 0.21
CA PHE A 121 9.14 -8.44 -0.82
C PHE A 121 10.52 -7.89 -0.44
N GLY A 122 10.61 -7.10 0.63
CA GLY A 122 11.88 -6.61 1.16
C GLY A 122 12.68 -5.79 0.14
N LEU A 123 13.97 -6.11 0.00
CA LEU A 123 14.93 -5.41 -0.84
C LEU A 123 14.42 -5.06 -2.24
N ALA A 124 13.76 -6.01 -2.90
CA ALA A 124 13.29 -5.84 -4.26
C ALA A 124 12.22 -4.74 -4.41
N ALA A 125 11.46 -4.45 -3.35
CA ALA A 125 10.42 -3.44 -3.35
C ALA A 125 10.91 -2.06 -2.87
N VAL A 126 12.11 -1.93 -2.30
CA VAL A 126 12.59 -0.66 -1.70
C VAL A 126 12.63 0.45 -2.75
N ASP A 127 13.38 0.28 -3.84
CA ASP A 127 13.53 1.32 -4.86
C ASP A 127 12.20 1.61 -5.59
N PRO A 128 11.42 0.59 -6.04
CA PRO A 128 10.14 0.85 -6.67
C PRO A 128 9.13 1.57 -5.78
N VAL A 129 9.07 1.25 -4.48
CA VAL A 129 8.20 1.95 -3.52
C VAL A 129 8.68 3.39 -3.31
N ILE A 130 9.98 3.63 -3.21
CA ILE A 130 10.52 5.00 -3.11
C ILE A 130 10.14 5.83 -4.34
N GLN A 131 10.18 5.26 -5.54
CA GLN A 131 9.79 5.97 -6.77
C GLN A 131 8.34 6.47 -6.73
N LYS A 132 7.44 5.75 -6.05
CA LYS A 132 6.02 6.14 -5.88
C LYS A 132 5.83 7.43 -5.09
N LEU A 133 6.83 7.87 -4.31
CA LEU A 133 6.79 9.17 -3.62
C LEU A 133 6.77 10.37 -4.58
N ASN A 134 7.17 10.19 -5.84
CA ASN A 134 7.15 11.25 -6.85
C ASN A 134 5.74 11.54 -7.39
N ASN A 135 4.77 10.67 -7.12
CA ASN A 135 3.38 10.86 -7.52
C ASN A 135 2.53 11.30 -6.33
N ARG A 136 1.83 12.43 -6.49
CA ARG A 136 0.99 13.03 -5.44
C ARG A 136 -0.08 12.07 -4.88
N GLU A 137 -0.61 11.17 -5.70
CA GLU A 137 -1.66 10.24 -5.32
C GLU A 137 -1.10 8.93 -4.74
N GLU A 138 0.19 8.63 -4.95
CA GLU A 138 0.83 7.39 -4.51
C GLU A 138 1.78 7.60 -3.32
N ARG A 139 2.16 8.85 -3.00
CA ARG A 139 3.06 9.17 -1.87
C ARG A 139 2.59 8.65 -0.52
N LEU A 140 1.28 8.72 -0.23
CA LEU A 140 0.73 8.26 1.05
C LEU A 140 0.91 6.74 1.21
N PRO A 141 0.41 5.89 0.30
CA PRO A 141 0.61 4.45 0.44
C PRO A 141 2.09 4.05 0.30
N ALA A 142 2.91 4.80 -0.45
CA ALA A 142 4.36 4.56 -0.48
C ALA A 142 5.02 4.75 0.91
N VAL A 143 4.71 5.84 1.63
CA VAL A 143 5.22 6.04 3.00
C VAL A 143 4.68 4.97 3.97
N ILE A 144 3.42 4.53 3.80
CA ILE A 144 2.87 3.40 4.57
C ILE A 144 3.73 2.16 4.33
N THR A 145 3.99 1.78 3.08
CA THR A 145 4.80 0.61 2.74
C THR A 145 6.21 0.71 3.32
N LEU A 146 6.89 1.86 3.21
CA LEU A 146 8.21 2.06 3.81
C LEU A 146 8.18 1.89 5.33
N GLY A 147 7.14 2.41 6.00
CA GLY A 147 6.94 2.21 7.43
C GLY A 147 6.64 0.75 7.82
N GLN A 148 6.02 -0.03 6.93
CA GLN A 148 5.73 -1.46 7.11
C GLN A 148 6.96 -2.34 6.85
N MET A 149 7.86 -1.93 5.94
CA MET A 149 9.16 -2.58 5.75
C MET A 149 10.00 -2.54 7.03
N LEU A 150 9.83 -1.49 7.85
CA LEU A 150 10.53 -1.29 9.12
C LEU A 150 9.87 -1.97 10.32
N GLU A 151 8.74 -2.65 10.14
CA GLU A 151 8.12 -3.43 11.22
C GLU A 151 8.95 -4.67 11.56
N PRO A 152 8.91 -5.18 12.81
CA PRO A 152 9.69 -6.35 13.22
C PRO A 152 9.55 -7.57 12.30
N ARG A 153 8.35 -7.80 11.73
CA ARG A 153 8.09 -8.90 10.79
C ARG A 153 8.83 -8.77 9.44
N ASN A 154 9.12 -7.55 8.99
CA ASN A 154 9.76 -7.28 7.69
C ASN A 154 11.20 -6.79 7.83
N TYR A 155 11.62 -6.32 9.02
CA TYR A 155 12.95 -5.78 9.27
C TYR A 155 14.10 -6.66 8.74
N PRO A 156 14.10 -8.01 8.94
CA PRO A 156 15.17 -8.84 8.40
C PRO A 156 15.33 -8.76 6.88
N LYS A 157 14.24 -8.48 6.15
CA LYS A 157 14.16 -8.42 4.68
C LYS A 157 14.67 -7.10 4.10
N VAL A 158 14.91 -6.09 4.94
CA VAL A 158 15.46 -4.77 4.58
C VAL A 158 16.60 -4.36 5.52
N SER A 159 17.32 -5.35 6.07
CA SER A 159 18.32 -5.13 7.11
C SER A 159 19.68 -4.65 6.57
N ASP A 160 19.89 -4.66 5.25
CA ASP A 160 21.15 -4.18 4.69
C ASP A 160 21.30 -2.65 4.86
N PRO A 161 22.52 -2.16 5.13
CA PRO A 161 22.73 -0.73 5.38
C PRO A 161 22.30 0.19 4.22
N ALA A 162 22.42 -0.26 2.97
CA ALA A 162 22.10 0.59 1.82
C ALA A 162 20.59 0.80 1.68
N SER A 163 19.77 -0.25 1.83
CA SER A 163 18.31 -0.13 1.84
C SER A 163 17.81 0.64 3.03
N ARG A 164 18.38 0.40 4.23
CA ARG A 164 18.07 1.19 5.45
C ARG A 164 18.28 2.68 5.22
N GLU A 165 19.43 3.04 4.63
CA GLU A 165 19.76 4.44 4.33
C GLU A 165 18.81 5.04 3.28
N LYS A 166 18.44 4.28 2.24
CA LYS A 166 17.46 4.71 1.24
C LYS A 166 16.09 4.98 1.86
N ILE A 167 15.58 4.06 2.68
CA ILE A 167 14.32 4.20 3.39
C ILE A 167 14.38 5.43 4.32
N LYS A 168 15.46 5.59 5.08
CA LYS A 168 15.67 6.75 5.96
C LYS A 168 15.62 8.07 5.19
N LYS A 169 16.37 8.21 4.10
CA LYS A 169 16.35 9.42 3.27
C LYS A 169 14.97 9.72 2.69
N ALA A 170 14.28 8.69 2.22
CA ALA A 170 12.92 8.82 1.69
C ALA A 170 11.94 9.33 2.77
N LEU A 171 12.01 8.77 3.99
CA LEU A 171 11.18 9.19 5.11
C LEU A 171 11.55 10.60 5.61
N ILE A 172 12.84 10.95 5.68
CA ILE A 172 13.29 12.32 6.00
C ILE A 172 12.66 13.32 5.03
N ASN A 173 12.75 13.06 3.72
CA ASN A 173 12.14 13.94 2.72
C ASN A 173 10.62 14.06 2.90
N ALA A 174 9.94 12.95 3.21
CA ALA A 174 8.50 12.91 3.45
C ALA A 174 8.05 13.70 4.71
N THR A 175 8.95 14.01 5.65
CA THR A 175 8.62 14.88 6.80
C THR A 175 8.29 16.32 6.41
N SER A 176 8.61 16.74 5.18
CA SER A 176 8.29 18.06 4.64
C SER A 176 7.17 18.02 3.58
N ASP A 177 6.45 16.91 3.49
CA ASP A 177 5.38 16.74 2.51
C ASP A 177 4.18 17.67 2.77
N GLN A 178 3.49 18.08 1.70
CA GLN A 178 2.32 18.95 1.79
C GLN A 178 1.14 18.33 2.55
N SER A 179 1.01 17.00 2.54
CA SER A 179 0.00 16.26 3.29
C SER A 179 0.45 16.03 4.73
N ASP A 180 -0.36 16.45 5.69
CA ASP A 180 -0.14 16.15 7.12
C ASP A 180 -0.05 14.64 7.39
N SER A 181 -0.84 13.84 6.69
CA SER A 181 -0.86 12.39 6.87
C SER A 181 0.44 11.74 6.39
N VAL A 182 1.04 12.27 5.32
CA VAL A 182 2.36 11.83 4.85
C VAL A 182 3.44 12.20 5.86
N ARG A 183 3.44 13.44 6.37
CA ARG A 183 4.40 13.88 7.40
C ARG A 183 4.28 13.06 8.69
N LEU A 184 3.05 12.79 9.13
CA LEU A 184 2.77 11.98 10.32
C LEU A 184 3.32 10.56 10.18
N LEU A 185 3.06 9.89 9.05
CA LEU A 185 3.55 8.53 8.84
C LEU A 185 5.07 8.50 8.60
N ALA A 186 5.63 9.56 8.03
CA ALA A 186 7.06 9.70 7.87
C ALA A 186 7.80 9.72 9.21
N ILE A 187 7.34 10.53 10.19
CA ILE A 187 7.95 10.56 11.53
C ILE A 187 7.77 9.24 12.29
N GLU A 188 6.66 8.53 12.09
CA GLU A 188 6.47 7.19 12.65
C GLU A 188 7.45 6.18 12.04
N GLY A 189 7.67 6.25 10.72
CA GLY A 189 8.68 5.45 10.03
C GLY A 189 10.08 5.73 10.55
N LEU A 190 10.46 7.00 10.71
CA LEU A 190 11.77 7.38 11.25
C LEU A 190 11.97 6.84 12.68
N ALA A 191 10.96 6.91 13.53
CA ALA A 191 11.05 6.36 14.88
C ALA A 191 11.21 4.83 14.90
N LYS A 192 10.72 4.10 13.88
CA LYS A 192 10.95 2.66 13.73
C LYS A 192 12.39 2.31 13.32
N LEU A 193 13.11 3.21 12.63
CA LEU A 193 14.52 3.01 12.34
C LEU A 193 15.34 2.92 13.64
N GLY A 194 15.06 3.83 14.59
CA GLY A 194 15.77 3.91 15.87
C GLY A 194 17.18 4.50 15.77
N ASP A 195 17.56 5.04 14.61
CA ASP A 195 18.86 5.67 14.41
C ASP A 195 18.88 7.04 15.12
N ALA A 196 19.95 7.38 15.83
CA ALA A 196 20.01 8.63 16.60
C ALA A 196 19.97 9.89 15.71
N ASP A 197 20.43 9.77 14.47
CA ASP A 197 20.47 10.87 13.49
C ASP A 197 19.09 11.27 12.94
N VAL A 198 18.04 10.49 13.20
CA VAL A 198 16.66 10.85 12.82
C VAL A 198 15.96 11.72 13.86
N ILE A 199 16.47 11.78 15.09
CA ILE A 199 15.86 12.50 16.22
C ILE A 199 15.60 13.98 15.89
N PRO A 200 16.55 14.74 15.30
CA PRO A 200 16.33 16.15 14.98
C PRO A 200 15.13 16.40 14.05
N PHE A 201 14.81 15.46 13.15
CA PHE A 201 13.66 15.57 12.26
C PHE A 201 12.34 15.37 13.01
N ILE A 202 12.31 14.44 13.97
CA ILE A 202 11.15 14.21 14.84
C ILE A 202 10.98 15.39 15.81
N GLU A 203 12.06 15.94 16.36
CA GLU A 203 12.03 17.16 17.19
C GLU A 203 11.51 18.37 16.41
N ASN A 204 11.96 18.56 15.17
CA ASN A 204 11.44 19.62 14.32
C ASN A 204 9.93 19.46 14.09
N ALA A 205 9.44 18.25 13.80
CA ALA A 205 8.02 17.99 13.65
C ALA A 205 7.23 18.25 14.94
N ALA A 206 7.80 17.95 16.12
CA ALA A 206 7.18 18.19 17.43
C ALA A 206 6.95 19.68 17.75
N ILE A 207 7.78 20.56 17.17
CA ILE A 207 7.76 22.00 17.43
C ILE A 207 7.05 22.76 16.30
N ASN A 208 7.37 22.43 15.06
CA ASN A 208 7.13 23.30 13.91
C ASN A 208 6.08 22.79 12.92
N ASP A 209 5.52 21.58 13.07
CA ASP A 209 4.56 21.08 12.07
C ASP A 209 3.34 22.02 11.95
N PRO A 210 2.94 22.45 10.75
CA PRO A 210 1.94 23.49 10.59
C PRO A 210 0.49 23.01 10.73
N TYR A 211 0.23 21.70 10.80
CA TYR A 211 -1.13 21.19 10.74
C TYR A 211 -1.90 21.39 12.05
N ASP A 212 -2.84 22.34 12.02
CA ASP A 212 -3.72 22.69 13.12
C ASP A 212 -5.15 22.18 12.87
N GLN A 213 -5.65 21.33 13.78
CA GLN A 213 -7.03 20.80 13.76
C GLN A 213 -7.91 21.41 14.86
N SER A 214 -7.47 22.46 15.56
CA SER A 214 -8.17 23.01 16.72
C SER A 214 -9.61 23.45 16.41
N GLU A 215 -9.82 24.11 15.27
CA GLU A 215 -11.15 24.57 14.84
C GLU A 215 -12.08 23.42 14.45
N PHE A 216 -11.54 22.40 13.75
CA PHE A 216 -12.32 21.21 13.41
C PHE A 216 -12.81 20.49 14.67
N ILE A 217 -11.93 20.26 15.64
CA ILE A 217 -12.27 19.60 16.90
C ILE A 217 -13.25 20.43 17.73
N ARG A 218 -13.15 21.77 17.71
CA ARG A 218 -14.13 22.65 18.36
C ARG A 218 -15.51 22.52 17.72
N GLY A 219 -15.58 22.45 16.38
CA GLY A 219 -16.83 22.24 15.65
C GLY A 219 -17.55 20.92 16.01
N LEU A 220 -16.80 19.90 16.44
CA LEU A 220 -17.34 18.62 16.92
C LEU A 220 -17.74 18.64 18.41
N GLY A 221 -17.77 19.79 19.07
CA GLY A 221 -18.08 19.90 20.51
C GLY A 221 -16.93 19.45 21.42
N GLY A 222 -15.71 19.38 20.90
CA GLY A 222 -14.51 19.10 21.70
C GLY A 222 -14.30 20.15 22.79
N LYS A 223 -13.82 19.71 23.96
CA LYS A 223 -13.62 20.58 25.13
C LYS A 223 -12.66 21.75 24.84
N PRO A 224 -12.85 22.92 25.50
CA PRO A 224 -12.04 24.14 25.32
C PRO A 224 -10.53 23.96 25.58
N ASP A 225 -10.14 22.91 26.28
CA ASP A 225 -8.79 22.60 26.75
C ASP A 225 -7.83 22.27 25.58
N LYS A 226 -8.37 21.86 24.43
CA LYS A 226 -7.61 21.62 23.18
C LYS A 226 -7.47 22.88 22.32
N LYS A 227 -7.19 24.03 22.94
CA LYS A 227 -7.02 25.31 22.24
C LYS A 227 -5.99 25.26 21.10
N ASN A 228 -5.03 24.34 21.18
CA ASN A 228 -3.98 24.08 20.20
C ASN A 228 -3.86 22.56 19.99
N PHE A 229 -4.49 22.00 18.96
CA PHE A 229 -4.37 20.59 18.60
C PHE A 229 -3.64 20.43 17.27
N TYR A 230 -2.39 19.96 17.37
CA TYR A 230 -1.49 19.74 16.24
C TYR A 230 -1.15 18.24 16.17
N PRO A 231 -1.92 17.42 15.42
CA PRO A 231 -1.80 15.97 15.47
C PRO A 231 -0.38 15.45 15.25
N VAL A 232 0.34 16.04 14.28
CA VAL A 232 1.71 15.64 13.97
C VAL A 232 2.67 16.01 15.10
N ARG A 233 2.51 17.19 15.71
CA ARG A 233 3.34 17.63 16.84
C ARG A 233 3.16 16.72 18.04
N GLU A 234 1.90 16.43 18.40
CA GLU A 234 1.58 15.55 19.52
C GLU A 234 2.15 14.15 19.29
N ARG A 235 1.98 13.63 18.07
CA ARG A 235 2.54 12.32 17.74
C ARG A 235 4.06 12.29 17.81
N ALA A 236 4.74 13.32 17.32
CA ALA A 236 6.19 13.44 17.39
C ALA A 236 6.70 13.46 18.84
N LYS A 237 6.05 14.22 19.74
CA LYS A 237 6.38 14.24 21.18
C LYS A 237 6.29 12.84 21.80
N GLU A 238 5.21 12.10 21.51
CA GLU A 238 5.06 10.72 22.00
C GLU A 238 6.19 9.80 21.51
N LEU A 239 6.60 9.95 20.23
CA LEU A 239 7.67 9.14 19.66
C LEU A 239 9.01 9.44 20.31
N LEU A 240 9.32 10.72 20.57
CA LEU A 240 10.54 11.13 21.27
C LEU A 240 10.61 10.54 22.69
N GLU A 241 9.50 10.56 23.43
CA GLU A 241 9.44 9.96 24.77
C GLU A 241 9.63 8.43 24.73
N LYS A 242 9.20 7.76 23.66
CA LYS A 242 9.47 6.33 23.46
C LYS A 242 10.94 6.07 23.11
N LEU A 243 11.56 6.91 22.29
CA LEU A 243 12.96 6.76 21.90
C LEU A 243 13.92 7.00 23.07
N LYS A 244 13.61 7.93 23.99
CA LYS A 244 14.40 8.17 25.21
C LYS A 244 14.39 7.01 26.22
N LYS A 245 13.41 6.10 26.13
CA LYS A 245 13.23 4.96 27.04
C LYS A 245 13.87 3.66 26.55
N LYS A 246 14.42 3.65 25.33
CA LYS A 246 15.16 2.53 24.76
C LYS A 246 16.65 2.69 25.04
#